data_AF-A0A6J7HYM0-F1
#
_entry.id   AF-A0A6J7HYM0-F1
#
_cell.length_a   1.000
_cell.length_b   1.000
_cell.length_c   1.000
_cell.angle_alpha   90.00
_cell.angle_beta   90.00
_cell.angle_gamma   90.00
#
_symmetry.space_group_name_H-M   'P 1'
#
loop_
_entity.id
_entity.type
_entity.pdbx_description
1 polymer ?
#
loop_
_entity_poly.entity_id
_entity_poly.type
_entity_poly.pdbx_seq_one_letter_code
_entity_poly.pdbx_strand_id
1 'polypeptide(L)'
;MSRLATARRRPALALGLLALVASALAGAATATPAEARERSGERSGAAAPARPLLSEVATTARASGERAGLSGRHQLVELDADALPRVADGQRLALPGTSGSTVVRIGDVESAPGFTAWSGRVPGEELASFTLVEVDGTFRGSLVSPDGLWSLTGAGGGRYWWTELADREGLDGDDSAGVVARTRTAGVAPRAGVGAGTAERRARRVRIGVMFGYTAGAKAEAGSKEAMKAAAVLVVAQTNEALSNSGIRATVRYRGLVKARGKESKDAVKDAFRVGRPRDGHFDNLQRVRRKKGGDIVHLLTTGPTTGICGGGLIPLTPRQASPLAGASVTRVGCLPYLVATHEIGHNLGADHFSYPGVTRASRVPYARGFANPAGNYISVMGYYDPCVDAGNYSCVRIPWFSSPTNTYGGQPLADNDNTDNTRVIKQTAPRVARYVR
;
A
#
# COMPACT_ATOMS: atom_id res chain seq x y z
N MET A 1 -20.95 -18.29 51.89
CA MET A 1 -22.23 -17.77 52.44
C MET A 1 -22.30 -16.27 52.14
N SER A 2 -23.42 -15.85 51.54
CA SER A 2 -23.97 -14.47 51.40
C SER A 2 -23.09 -13.39 50.75
N ARG A 3 -23.24 -13.05 49.45
CA ARG A 3 -24.28 -12.20 48.81
C ARG A 3 -24.57 -10.89 49.55
N LEU A 4 -24.43 -9.75 48.87
CA LEU A 4 -25.57 -8.86 48.57
C LEU A 4 -25.18 -7.74 47.58
N ALA A 5 -25.86 -7.79 46.44
CA ALA A 5 -25.99 -6.69 45.48
C ALA A 5 -27.01 -5.67 46.01
N THR A 6 -26.85 -4.40 45.64
CA THR A 6 -27.96 -3.43 45.67
C THR A 6 -27.99 -2.64 44.37
N ALA A 7 -29.17 -2.64 43.77
CA ALA A 7 -29.50 -2.00 42.51
C ALA A 7 -30.42 -0.78 42.76
N ARG A 8 -30.26 0.21 41.88
CA ARG A 8 -31.25 1.18 41.35
C ARG A 8 -32.03 2.08 42.32
N ARG A 9 -31.90 3.39 42.10
CA ARG A 9 -33.02 4.36 42.16
C ARG A 9 -32.95 5.33 40.98
N ARG A 10 -34.07 5.46 40.25
CA ARG A 10 -34.39 6.52 39.28
C ARG A 10 -34.87 7.78 40.04
N PRO A 11 -34.86 8.96 39.41
CA PRO A 11 -35.85 9.98 39.74
C PRO A 11 -36.76 10.38 38.56
N ALA A 12 -37.84 11.05 38.96
CA ALA A 12 -39.12 11.33 38.34
C ALA A 12 -39.15 12.27 37.13
N LEU A 13 -40.22 12.09 36.34
CA LEU A 13 -40.81 13.10 35.44
C LEU A 13 -41.31 14.32 36.23
N ALA A 14 -41.19 15.50 35.65
CA ALA A 14 -42.05 16.64 35.96
C ALA A 14 -42.64 17.22 34.66
N LEU A 15 -43.97 17.16 34.56
CA LEU A 15 -44.81 17.87 33.59
C LEU A 15 -44.83 19.37 33.94
N GLY A 16 -44.75 20.23 32.93
CA GLY A 16 -45.10 21.65 33.00
C GLY A 16 -45.74 22.07 31.67
N LEU A 17 -47.01 22.48 31.71
CA LEU A 17 -47.88 22.72 30.57
C LEU A 17 -48.12 24.24 30.37
N LEU A 18 -48.07 24.65 29.09
CA LEU A 18 -48.79 25.74 28.40
C LEU A 18 -48.67 27.23 28.80
N ALA A 19 -48.35 28.06 27.80
CA ALA A 19 -49.21 29.19 27.39
C ALA A 19 -48.97 29.56 25.91
N LEU A 20 -50.02 29.45 25.10
CA LEU A 20 -50.14 29.98 23.73
C LEU A 20 -50.41 31.49 23.78
N VAL A 21 -49.81 32.24 22.84
CA VAL A 21 -50.41 33.49 22.34
C VAL A 21 -50.31 33.47 20.82
N ALA A 22 -51.47 33.48 20.16
CA ALA A 22 -51.63 33.69 18.73
C ALA A 22 -52.32 35.04 18.51
N SER A 23 -51.89 35.79 17.50
CA SER A 23 -52.68 36.86 16.89
C SER A 23 -52.26 37.03 15.42
N ALA A 24 -53.27 36.95 14.55
CA ALA A 24 -53.26 37.10 13.10
C ALA A 24 -53.26 38.61 12.71
N LEU A 25 -53.25 39.13 11.47
CA LEU A 25 -53.45 38.69 10.08
C LEU A 25 -53.13 39.92 9.16
N ALA A 26 -52.97 39.69 7.84
CA ALA A 26 -53.02 40.60 6.66
C ALA A 26 -51.69 40.58 5.86
N GLY A 27 -51.61 40.34 4.54
CA GLY A 27 -52.61 40.34 3.48
C GLY A 27 -52.27 41.42 2.44
N ALA A 28 -51.56 41.10 1.36
CA ALA A 28 -51.56 41.86 0.10
C ALA A 28 -50.93 41.04 -1.05
N ALA A 29 -51.55 41.12 -2.21
CA ALA A 29 -51.31 40.37 -3.44
C ALA A 29 -50.36 41.09 -4.41
N THR A 30 -49.74 40.34 -5.35
CA THR A 30 -49.44 40.75 -6.75
C THR A 30 -49.03 39.49 -7.55
N ALA A 31 -49.83 39.03 -8.52
CA ALA A 31 -49.71 39.30 -9.97
C ALA A 31 -48.77 38.31 -10.73
N THR A 32 -49.36 37.55 -11.66
CA THR A 32 -48.71 36.86 -12.80
C THR A 32 -48.88 37.72 -14.07
N PRO A 33 -48.27 37.42 -15.25
CA PRO A 33 -47.07 36.64 -15.60
C PRO A 33 -46.11 37.40 -16.57
N ALA A 34 -44.89 36.91 -16.80
CA ALA A 34 -44.16 37.14 -18.07
C ALA A 34 -43.08 36.07 -18.29
N GLU A 35 -43.14 35.42 -19.44
CA GLU A 35 -42.14 34.49 -19.95
C GLU A 35 -40.78 35.18 -20.16
N ALA A 36 -39.72 34.64 -19.55
CA ALA A 36 -38.36 34.83 -20.02
C ALA A 36 -37.69 33.45 -20.07
N ARG A 37 -37.60 32.95 -21.31
CA ARG A 37 -37.08 31.66 -21.70
C ARG A 37 -35.55 31.71 -21.68
N GLU A 38 -34.91 31.53 -20.52
CA GLU A 38 -33.48 31.23 -20.48
C GLU A 38 -33.26 29.72 -20.36
N ARG A 39 -32.84 29.14 -21.49
CA ARG A 39 -32.28 27.80 -21.56
C ARG A 39 -30.93 27.77 -20.84
N SER A 40 -30.91 27.67 -19.52
CA SER A 40 -29.75 27.11 -18.82
C SER A 40 -29.87 25.59 -18.87
N GLY A 41 -29.45 25.03 -20.01
CA GLY A 41 -29.24 23.60 -20.14
C GLY A 41 -28.06 23.16 -19.28
N GLU A 42 -28.26 23.02 -17.97
CA GLU A 42 -27.48 22.08 -17.19
C GLU A 42 -27.88 20.67 -17.64
N ARG A 43 -27.24 20.22 -18.72
CA ARG A 43 -27.04 18.79 -18.90
C ARG A 43 -26.26 18.33 -17.68
N SER A 44 -26.98 17.75 -16.72
CA SER A 44 -26.48 16.64 -15.93
C SER A 44 -25.92 15.61 -16.93
N GLY A 45 -24.64 15.78 -17.27
CA GLY A 45 -23.95 14.88 -18.18
C GLY A 45 -23.81 13.57 -17.45
N ALA A 46 -24.63 12.58 -17.83
CA ALA A 46 -24.43 11.21 -17.40
C ALA A 46 -22.95 10.85 -17.62
N ALA A 47 -22.27 10.41 -16.55
CA ALA A 47 -20.87 10.03 -16.63
C ALA A 47 -20.68 9.01 -17.76
N ALA A 48 -19.66 9.21 -18.59
CA ALA A 48 -19.37 8.30 -19.71
C ALA A 48 -19.34 6.83 -19.21
N PRO A 49 -19.90 5.89 -19.99
CA PRO A 49 -19.96 4.49 -19.60
C PRO A 49 -18.55 3.95 -19.37
N ALA A 50 -18.40 3.07 -18.38
CA ALA A 50 -17.11 2.44 -18.10
C ALA A 50 -16.76 1.47 -19.25
N ARG A 51 -15.53 1.55 -19.76
CA ARG A 51 -15.03 0.60 -20.76
C ARG A 51 -14.60 -0.69 -20.06
N PRO A 52 -14.97 -1.88 -20.55
CA PRO A 52 -14.45 -3.13 -19.98
C PRO A 52 -12.93 -3.18 -20.09
N LEU A 53 -12.23 -3.35 -18.97
CA LEU A 53 -10.78 -3.62 -19.00
C LEU A 53 -10.52 -5.12 -19.01
N LEU A 54 -11.30 -5.87 -18.22
CA LEU A 54 -11.19 -7.31 -18.12
C LEU A 54 -12.50 -7.94 -18.60
N SER A 55 -12.39 -8.92 -19.48
CA SER A 55 -13.53 -9.70 -19.98
C SER A 55 -13.35 -11.17 -19.63
N GLU A 56 -14.42 -11.82 -19.17
CA GLU A 56 -14.39 -13.24 -18.83
C GLU A 56 -14.11 -14.08 -20.09
N VAL A 57 -13.19 -15.03 -19.97
CA VAL A 57 -13.03 -16.04 -21.01
C VAL A 57 -14.09 -17.11 -20.79
N ALA A 58 -15.00 -17.29 -21.75
CA ALA A 58 -15.98 -18.36 -21.71
C ALA A 58 -15.26 -19.73 -21.71
N THR A 59 -15.11 -20.33 -20.54
CA THR A 59 -14.55 -21.68 -20.42
C THR A 59 -15.68 -22.69 -20.53
N THR A 60 -15.71 -23.47 -21.61
CA THR A 60 -16.34 -24.79 -21.56
C THR A 60 -15.53 -25.63 -20.56
N ALA A 61 -16.13 -25.94 -19.42
CA ALA A 61 -15.55 -26.60 -18.25
C ALA A 61 -14.70 -25.69 -17.34
N ARG A 62 -15.06 -25.69 -16.04
CA ARG A 62 -14.27 -25.20 -14.91
C ARG A 62 -12.80 -25.63 -15.11
N ALA A 63 -11.94 -24.70 -15.49
CA ALA A 63 -10.51 -24.84 -15.25
C ALA A 63 -10.28 -24.65 -13.74
N SER A 64 -10.66 -25.66 -12.95
CA SER A 64 -10.28 -25.80 -11.55
C SER A 64 -8.81 -26.19 -11.49
N GLY A 65 -7.94 -25.27 -11.88
CA GLY A 65 -6.51 -25.39 -11.64
C GLY A 65 -6.19 -24.62 -10.37
N GLU A 66 -6.00 -25.32 -9.26
CA GLU A 66 -5.43 -24.75 -8.04
C GLU A 66 -4.04 -24.21 -8.38
N ARG A 67 -3.85 -22.89 -8.30
CA ARG A 67 -2.52 -22.30 -8.51
C ARG A 67 -1.77 -22.38 -7.19
N ALA A 68 -0.58 -22.99 -7.22
CA ALA A 68 0.35 -22.93 -6.10
C ALA A 68 0.64 -21.47 -5.72
N GLY A 69 0.25 -21.07 -4.51
CA GLY A 69 0.73 -19.83 -3.88
C GLY A 69 -0.32 -18.73 -3.60
N LEU A 70 -1.54 -18.79 -4.16
CA LEU A 70 -2.63 -17.85 -3.87
C LEU A 70 -3.94 -18.63 -3.60
N SER A 71 -4.50 -18.52 -2.41
CA SER A 71 -5.82 -19.07 -2.06
C SER A 71 -6.90 -18.07 -2.44
N GLY A 72 -7.99 -18.50 -3.10
CA GLY A 72 -9.04 -17.59 -3.54
C GLY A 72 -10.00 -18.10 -4.61
N ARG A 73 -10.96 -17.25 -5.00
CA ARG A 73 -11.80 -17.48 -6.20
C ARG A 73 -11.06 -16.95 -7.42
N HIS A 74 -10.84 -17.82 -8.39
CA HIS A 74 -10.07 -17.49 -9.59
C HIS A 74 -10.96 -17.44 -10.82
N GLN A 75 -10.66 -16.48 -11.68
CA GLN A 75 -11.30 -16.33 -12.97
C GLN A 75 -10.26 -16.09 -14.06
N LEU A 76 -10.42 -16.76 -15.20
CA LEU A 76 -9.61 -16.51 -16.38
C LEU A 76 -10.22 -15.36 -17.18
N VAL A 77 -9.41 -14.33 -17.45
CA VAL A 77 -9.84 -13.11 -18.14
C VAL A 77 -8.87 -12.75 -19.27
N GLU A 78 -9.40 -12.00 -20.23
CA GLU A 78 -8.62 -11.24 -21.22
C GLU A 78 -8.58 -9.78 -20.81
N LEU A 79 -7.44 -9.12 -21.05
CA LEU A 79 -7.23 -7.70 -20.77
C LEU A 79 -7.29 -6.92 -22.07
N ASP A 80 -8.17 -5.93 -22.14
CA ASP A 80 -8.24 -4.95 -23.24
C ASP A 80 -7.22 -3.84 -22.99
N ALA A 81 -6.05 -3.93 -23.63
CA ALA A 81 -5.00 -2.93 -23.48
C ALA A 81 -5.38 -1.57 -24.11
N ASP A 82 -6.27 -1.57 -25.12
CA ASP A 82 -6.76 -0.35 -25.77
C ASP A 82 -7.80 0.40 -24.90
N ALA A 83 -8.28 -0.25 -23.83
CA ALA A 83 -9.04 0.41 -22.79
C ALA A 83 -8.16 1.29 -21.89
N LEU A 84 -6.84 1.13 -21.85
CA LEU A 84 -6.00 1.89 -20.91
C LEU A 84 -5.63 3.27 -21.46
N PRO A 85 -5.80 4.35 -20.66
CA PRO A 85 -5.46 5.69 -21.10
C PRO A 85 -3.94 5.89 -21.15
N ARG A 86 -3.45 6.69 -22.10
CA ARG A 86 -2.02 7.06 -22.18
C ARG A 86 -1.62 8.16 -21.20
N VAL A 87 -2.57 8.96 -20.74
CA VAL A 87 -2.41 10.04 -19.76
C VAL A 87 -3.58 10.02 -18.81
N ALA A 88 -3.43 10.51 -17.58
CA ALA A 88 -4.54 10.57 -16.64
C ALA A 88 -5.64 11.53 -17.13
N ASP A 89 -6.77 10.96 -17.56
CA ASP A 89 -7.93 11.67 -18.11
C ASP A 89 -9.22 11.37 -17.33
N GLY A 90 -9.13 10.58 -16.26
CA GLY A 90 -10.30 10.14 -15.50
C GLY A 90 -11.05 8.98 -16.14
N GLN A 91 -10.46 8.27 -17.10
CA GLN A 91 -11.10 7.12 -17.76
C GLN A 91 -11.63 6.10 -16.73
N ARG A 92 -12.84 5.62 -16.99
CA ARG A 92 -13.54 4.63 -16.17
C ARG A 92 -13.40 3.26 -16.80
N LEU A 93 -12.93 2.30 -16.03
CA LEU A 93 -12.68 0.93 -16.44
C LEU A 93 -13.51 -0.04 -15.61
N ALA A 94 -14.17 -1.00 -16.24
CA ALA A 94 -14.94 -2.04 -15.58
C ALA A 94 -14.11 -3.31 -15.40
N LEU A 95 -14.17 -3.88 -14.20
CA LEU A 95 -13.53 -5.12 -13.77
C LEU A 95 -14.61 -6.10 -13.28
N PRO A 96 -14.49 -7.41 -13.52
CA PRO A 96 -15.34 -8.40 -12.87
C PRO A 96 -15.19 -8.33 -11.34
N GLY A 97 -16.31 -8.41 -10.64
CA GLY A 97 -16.40 -8.43 -9.17
C GLY A 97 -17.42 -9.48 -8.72
N THR A 98 -17.57 -9.62 -7.40
CA THR A 98 -18.38 -10.69 -6.79
C THR A 98 -19.88 -10.47 -6.92
N SER A 99 -20.31 -9.21 -6.94
CA SER A 99 -21.70 -8.76 -7.03
C SER A 99 -22.02 -8.07 -8.36
N GLY A 100 -21.13 -8.15 -9.35
CA GLY A 100 -21.24 -7.47 -10.64
C GLY A 100 -19.91 -6.84 -11.06
N SER A 101 -19.95 -5.82 -11.92
CA SER A 101 -18.73 -5.12 -12.34
C SER A 101 -18.33 -4.02 -11.36
N THR A 102 -17.08 -4.03 -10.89
CA THR A 102 -16.48 -2.91 -10.17
C THR A 102 -15.93 -1.90 -11.17
N VAL A 103 -16.24 -0.61 -11.00
CA VAL A 103 -15.72 0.46 -11.86
C VAL A 103 -14.58 1.19 -11.16
N VAL A 104 -13.41 1.20 -11.78
CA VAL A 104 -12.26 2.01 -11.35
C VAL A 104 -12.13 3.24 -12.22
N ARG A 105 -11.82 4.38 -11.61
CA ARG A 105 -11.47 5.64 -12.29
C ARG A 105 -9.96 5.84 -12.21
N ILE A 106 -9.30 5.93 -13.35
CA ILE A 106 -7.86 6.19 -13.43
C ILE A 106 -7.57 7.64 -13.05
N GLY A 107 -6.73 7.83 -12.03
CA GLY A 107 -6.35 9.14 -11.52
C GLY A 107 -4.91 9.53 -11.83
N ASP A 108 -4.03 8.55 -12.06
CA ASP A 108 -2.62 8.77 -12.37
C ASP A 108 -2.08 7.74 -13.36
N VAL A 109 -1.15 8.18 -14.22
CA VAL A 109 -0.43 7.34 -15.18
C VAL A 109 1.06 7.68 -15.12
N GLU A 110 1.88 6.74 -14.66
CA GLU A 110 3.35 6.86 -14.68
C GLU A 110 3.90 6.08 -15.88
N SER A 111 4.48 6.80 -16.83
CA SER A 111 5.27 6.19 -17.91
C SER A 111 6.76 6.38 -17.64
N ALA A 112 7.51 5.28 -17.68
CA ALA A 112 8.96 5.28 -17.56
C ALA A 112 9.58 4.32 -18.59
N PRO A 113 10.89 4.44 -18.89
CA PRO A 113 11.53 3.49 -19.81
C PRO A 113 11.33 2.03 -19.37
N GLY A 114 10.57 1.28 -20.18
CA GLY A 114 10.32 -0.15 -19.99
C GLY A 114 9.20 -0.52 -19.02
N PHE A 115 8.34 0.43 -18.60
CA PHE A 115 7.06 0.14 -17.96
C PHE A 115 6.06 1.30 -18.00
N THR A 116 4.77 0.97 -17.89
CA THR A 116 3.71 1.92 -17.58
C THR A 116 2.95 1.46 -16.33
N ALA A 117 2.54 2.39 -15.48
CA ALA A 117 1.72 2.12 -14.31
C ALA A 117 0.48 3.02 -14.30
N TRP A 118 -0.66 2.46 -13.93
CA TRP A 118 -1.93 3.16 -13.75
C TRP A 118 -2.38 3.02 -12.30
N SER A 119 -2.71 4.13 -11.67
CA SER A 119 -3.31 4.16 -10.34
C SER A 119 -4.71 4.74 -10.43
N GLY A 120 -5.65 4.12 -9.71
CA GLY A 120 -7.06 4.48 -9.75
C GLY A 120 -7.80 4.25 -8.44
N ARG A 121 -9.03 4.72 -8.38
CA ARG A 121 -9.94 4.58 -7.23
C ARG A 121 -11.30 4.10 -7.69
N VAL A 122 -12.04 3.42 -6.82
CA VAL A 122 -13.44 3.09 -7.09
C VAL A 122 -14.29 4.31 -6.69
N PRO A 123 -15.05 4.94 -7.61
CA PRO A 123 -15.86 6.10 -7.27
C PRO A 123 -16.88 5.77 -6.19
N GLY A 124 -16.93 6.57 -5.12
CA GLY A 124 -17.82 6.35 -3.98
C GLY A 124 -17.27 5.41 -2.90
N GLU A 125 -16.15 4.75 -3.14
CA GLU A 125 -15.49 3.87 -2.17
C GLU A 125 -14.10 4.41 -1.82
N GLU A 126 -14.03 5.24 -0.78
CA GLU A 126 -12.79 5.92 -0.42
C GLU A 126 -11.67 4.96 -0.07
N LEU A 127 -12.00 3.81 0.55
CA LEU A 127 -11.12 2.73 0.98
C LEU A 127 -10.53 1.91 -0.18
N ALA A 128 -11.06 2.07 -1.39
CA ALA A 128 -10.58 1.31 -2.53
C ALA A 128 -9.34 1.95 -3.18
N SER A 129 -8.38 1.11 -3.58
CA SER A 129 -7.23 1.50 -4.41
C SER A 129 -6.96 0.45 -5.47
N PHE A 130 -6.73 0.91 -6.70
CA PHE A 130 -6.39 0.11 -7.87
C PHE A 130 -5.00 0.49 -8.36
N THR A 131 -4.16 -0.51 -8.62
CA THR A 131 -2.88 -0.34 -9.32
C THR A 131 -2.74 -1.40 -10.39
N LEU A 132 -2.35 -1.00 -11.59
CA LEU A 132 -1.99 -1.88 -12.70
C LEU A 132 -0.65 -1.46 -13.26
N VAL A 133 0.18 -2.41 -13.65
CA VAL A 133 1.45 -2.15 -14.35
C VAL A 133 1.57 -3.02 -15.59
N GLU A 134 2.17 -2.46 -16.62
CA GLU A 134 2.55 -3.13 -17.86
C GLU A 134 4.08 -3.08 -17.99
N VAL A 135 4.66 -4.24 -18.30
CA VAL A 135 6.09 -4.39 -18.52
C VAL A 135 6.32 -5.41 -19.63
N ASP A 136 6.87 -4.94 -20.76
CA ASP A 136 7.22 -5.77 -21.91
C ASP A 136 6.02 -6.66 -22.36
N GLY A 137 4.82 -6.08 -22.40
CA GLY A 137 3.55 -6.76 -22.74
C GLY A 137 2.95 -7.62 -21.63
N THR A 138 3.59 -7.69 -20.45
CA THR A 138 3.08 -8.44 -19.30
C THR A 138 2.39 -7.51 -18.30
N PHE A 139 1.13 -7.78 -18.00
CA PHE A 139 0.37 -7.04 -17.00
C PHE A 139 0.41 -7.70 -15.61
N ARG A 140 0.41 -6.87 -14.57
CA ARG A 140 0.18 -7.29 -13.18
C ARG A 140 -0.55 -6.17 -12.44
N GLY A 141 -1.50 -6.50 -11.58
CA GLY A 141 -2.24 -5.48 -10.84
C GLY A 141 -2.88 -5.98 -9.56
N SER A 142 -3.43 -5.05 -8.81
CA SER A 142 -4.18 -5.31 -7.59
C SER A 142 -5.33 -4.31 -7.42
N LEU A 143 -6.45 -4.77 -6.86
CA LEU A 143 -7.54 -3.94 -6.37
C LEU A 143 -7.79 -4.28 -4.90
N VAL A 144 -7.60 -3.31 -4.02
CA VAL A 144 -7.98 -3.41 -2.61
C VAL A 144 -9.31 -2.66 -2.45
N SER A 145 -10.28 -3.23 -1.75
CA SER A 145 -11.53 -2.55 -1.35
C SER A 145 -12.12 -3.22 -0.10
N PRO A 146 -13.14 -2.62 0.55
CA PRO A 146 -13.87 -3.28 1.63
C PRO A 146 -14.53 -4.61 1.21
N ASP A 147 -14.90 -4.73 -0.07
CA ASP A 147 -15.55 -5.93 -0.62
C ASP A 147 -14.57 -7.08 -0.87
N GLY A 148 -13.26 -6.83 -0.82
CA GLY A 148 -12.25 -7.84 -1.03
C GLY A 148 -10.93 -7.32 -1.59
N LEU A 149 -10.04 -8.27 -1.87
CA LEU A 149 -8.74 -8.02 -2.48
C LEU A 149 -8.58 -8.86 -3.74
N TRP A 150 -8.28 -8.22 -4.86
CA TRP A 150 -8.05 -8.89 -6.12
C TRP A 150 -6.62 -8.72 -6.62
N SER A 151 -6.15 -9.72 -7.35
CA SER A 151 -4.83 -9.77 -7.97
C SER A 151 -4.95 -10.20 -9.43
N LEU A 152 -4.35 -9.41 -10.33
CA LEU A 152 -4.20 -9.75 -11.74
C LEU A 152 -2.79 -10.31 -11.98
N THR A 153 -2.71 -11.54 -12.47
CA THR A 153 -1.43 -12.20 -12.77
C THR A 153 -1.49 -12.98 -14.09
N GLY A 154 -0.36 -13.14 -14.78
CA GLY A 154 -0.33 -13.86 -16.04
C GLY A 154 -0.75 -15.33 -15.91
N ALA A 155 -1.58 -15.79 -16.84
CA ALA A 155 -2.00 -17.20 -17.00
C ALA A 155 -1.30 -17.90 -18.18
N GLY A 156 -0.51 -17.17 -18.97
CA GLY A 156 0.09 -17.65 -20.21
C GLY A 156 -0.83 -17.50 -21.42
N GLY A 157 -0.24 -17.47 -22.62
CA GLY A 157 -0.99 -17.32 -23.87
C GLY A 157 -1.81 -16.03 -23.97
N GLY A 158 -1.32 -14.92 -23.41
CA GLY A 158 -2.00 -13.61 -23.44
C GLY A 158 -3.16 -13.45 -22.45
N ARG A 159 -3.49 -14.49 -21.67
CA ARG A 159 -4.59 -14.47 -20.69
C ARG A 159 -4.08 -14.19 -19.27
N TYR A 160 -5.00 -13.79 -18.41
CA TYR A 160 -4.72 -13.42 -17.03
C TYR A 160 -5.64 -14.13 -16.05
N TRP A 161 -5.11 -14.45 -14.87
CA TRP A 161 -5.88 -14.80 -13.71
C TRP A 161 -6.28 -13.52 -12.98
N TRP A 162 -7.59 -13.29 -12.89
CA TRP A 162 -8.20 -12.36 -11.94
C TRP A 162 -8.61 -13.16 -10.71
N THR A 163 -7.88 -12.97 -9.62
CA THR A 163 -8.04 -13.76 -8.40
C THR A 163 -8.55 -12.86 -7.29
N GLU A 164 -9.74 -13.15 -6.79
CA GLU A 164 -10.19 -12.69 -5.48
C GLU A 164 -9.48 -13.53 -4.42
N LEU A 165 -8.64 -12.90 -3.62
CA LEU A 165 -7.91 -13.59 -2.56
C LEU A 165 -8.88 -13.92 -1.43
N ALA A 166 -8.81 -15.16 -0.93
CA ALA A 166 -9.64 -15.62 0.18
C ALA A 166 -9.48 -14.70 1.40
N ASP A 167 -10.52 -14.68 2.25
CA ASP A 167 -10.51 -13.94 3.51
C ASP A 167 -9.21 -14.19 4.27
N ARG A 168 -8.73 -13.13 4.90
CA ARG A 168 -7.39 -12.99 5.51
C ARG A 168 -7.12 -13.96 6.67
N GLU A 169 -8.00 -14.92 6.92
CA GLU A 169 -7.84 -15.99 7.91
C GLU A 169 -6.63 -16.87 7.54
N GLY A 170 -5.59 -16.84 8.39
CA GLY A 170 -4.36 -17.62 8.21
C GLY A 170 -3.14 -16.84 7.69
N LEU A 171 -3.24 -15.52 7.50
CA LEU A 171 -2.06 -14.66 7.50
C LEU A 171 -1.62 -14.43 8.96
N ASP A 172 -1.00 -15.44 9.56
CA ASP A 172 -0.37 -15.31 10.88
C ASP A 172 0.85 -14.38 10.76
N GLY A 173 0.61 -13.07 10.84
CA GLY A 173 1.59 -11.98 10.71
C GLY A 173 1.91 -11.58 9.26
N ASP A 174 1.45 -10.39 8.84
CA ASP A 174 1.78 -9.80 7.52
C ASP A 174 3.29 -9.60 7.28
N ASP A 175 4.06 -9.43 8.36
CA ASP A 175 5.52 -9.28 8.36
C ASP A 175 6.03 -9.82 9.70
N SER A 176 7.29 -10.23 9.72
CA SER A 176 8.09 -10.33 10.92
C SER A 176 8.28 -8.98 11.62
N ALA A 177 8.73 -9.03 12.88
CA ALA A 177 9.22 -7.83 13.57
C ALA A 177 10.21 -7.05 12.68
N GLY A 178 10.07 -5.72 12.56
CA GLY A 178 11.13 -4.90 11.97
C GLY A 178 12.43 -5.16 12.73
N VAL A 179 13.51 -5.55 12.04
CA VAL A 179 14.75 -5.94 12.74
C VAL A 179 15.87 -4.94 12.55
N VAL A 180 16.53 -4.64 13.67
CA VAL A 180 17.60 -3.67 13.75
C VAL A 180 18.80 -4.09 12.91
N ALA A 181 19.17 -3.24 11.94
CA ALA A 181 20.46 -3.33 11.27
C ALA A 181 21.60 -2.93 12.23
N ARG A 182 22.17 -3.89 12.98
CA ARG A 182 23.35 -3.65 13.82
C ARG A 182 24.63 -3.73 12.99
N THR A 183 25.33 -2.61 12.83
CA THR A 183 26.76 -2.58 12.44
C THR A 183 27.63 -2.58 13.69
N ARG A 184 28.66 -3.45 13.78
CA ARG A 184 29.75 -3.24 14.74
C ARG A 184 30.48 -1.97 14.32
N THR A 185 30.45 -0.95 15.15
CA THR A 185 31.15 0.32 14.94
C THR A 185 32.67 0.10 15.06
N ALA A 186 33.40 0.22 13.95
CA ALA A 186 34.78 0.69 13.98
C ALA A 186 34.72 2.21 13.74
N GLY A 187 35.21 2.98 14.72
CA GLY A 187 35.11 4.44 14.71
C GLY A 187 35.84 5.04 13.51
N VAL A 188 35.10 5.78 12.68
CA VAL A 188 35.68 6.77 11.77
C VAL A 188 34.99 8.09 12.07
N ALA A 189 35.76 9.04 12.62
CA ALA A 189 35.28 10.37 12.92
C ALA A 189 34.91 11.10 11.62
N PRO A 190 33.76 11.80 11.55
CA PRO A 190 33.44 12.63 10.40
C PRO A 190 34.24 13.93 10.46
N ARG A 191 34.99 14.23 9.39
CA ARG A 191 35.55 15.58 9.17
C ARG A 191 34.40 16.54 8.82
N ALA A 192 34.27 17.59 9.61
CA ALA A 192 33.36 18.70 9.35
C ALA A 192 33.94 19.63 8.28
N GLY A 193 33.07 20.11 7.40
CA GLY A 193 33.40 21.16 6.45
C GLY A 193 32.26 21.38 5.46
N VAL A 194 31.29 22.24 5.81
CA VAL A 194 30.46 22.94 4.82
C VAL A 194 30.10 24.32 5.38
N GLY A 195 30.57 25.35 4.67
CA GLY A 195 30.16 26.74 4.87
C GLY A 195 28.67 26.94 4.57
N ALA A 196 28.07 27.85 5.33
CA ALA A 196 26.69 28.27 5.19
C ALA A 196 26.49 29.07 3.89
N GLY A 197 25.54 28.63 3.06
CA GLY A 197 25.01 29.39 1.94
C GLY A 197 23.49 29.28 1.96
N THR A 198 22.83 30.36 2.38
CA THR A 198 21.38 30.54 2.42
C THR A 198 20.85 30.71 1.01
N ALA A 199 20.25 29.66 0.47
CA ALA A 199 19.27 29.75 -0.61
C ALA A 199 18.10 28.85 -0.22
N GLU A 200 16.91 29.44 -0.12
CA GLU A 200 15.65 28.76 0.15
C GLU A 200 15.32 27.84 -1.04
N ARG A 201 16.00 26.69 -1.07
CA ARG A 201 15.89 25.69 -2.12
C ARG A 201 14.50 25.08 -1.96
N ARG A 202 13.58 25.35 -2.90
CA ARG A 202 12.41 24.48 -3.15
C ARG A 202 12.90 23.04 -3.05
N ALA A 203 12.54 22.34 -1.97
CA ALA A 203 13.22 21.10 -1.61
C ALA A 203 13.08 20.11 -2.77
N ARG A 204 14.20 19.80 -3.46
CA ARG A 204 14.22 18.88 -4.59
C ARG A 204 13.65 17.54 -4.12
N ARG A 205 12.75 16.96 -4.92
CA ARG A 205 12.17 15.63 -4.66
C ARG A 205 13.30 14.61 -4.52
N VAL A 206 13.30 13.88 -3.41
CA VAL A 206 14.29 12.83 -3.13
C VAL A 206 14.00 11.63 -4.03
N ARG A 207 15.03 11.06 -4.65
CA ARG A 207 14.90 9.87 -5.52
C ARG A 207 15.71 8.74 -4.90
N ILE A 208 15.06 7.62 -4.63
CA ILE A 208 15.64 6.43 -4.01
C ILE A 208 15.65 5.32 -5.05
N GLY A 209 16.83 4.79 -5.37
CA GLY A 209 16.93 3.62 -6.25
C GLY A 209 16.55 2.34 -5.52
N VAL A 210 15.64 1.54 -6.06
CA VAL A 210 15.32 0.21 -5.53
C VAL A 210 15.76 -0.84 -6.55
N MET A 211 16.72 -1.68 -6.16
CA MET A 211 17.17 -2.82 -6.94
C MET A 211 16.46 -4.07 -6.44
N PHE A 212 15.90 -4.86 -7.37
CA PHE A 212 15.16 -6.07 -7.03
C PHE A 212 15.99 -7.33 -7.27
N GLY A 213 16.00 -8.21 -6.28
CA GLY A 213 16.41 -9.60 -6.42
C GLY A 213 15.20 -10.51 -6.59
N TYR A 214 15.40 -11.69 -7.19
CA TYR A 214 14.41 -12.75 -7.14
C TYR A 214 15.06 -14.13 -6.98
N THR A 215 14.41 -15.02 -6.25
CA THR A 215 14.84 -16.41 -6.10
C THR A 215 14.32 -17.30 -7.22
N ALA A 216 14.86 -18.52 -7.34
CA ALA A 216 14.35 -19.49 -8.31
C ALA A 216 12.88 -19.86 -8.04
N GLY A 217 12.51 -20.03 -6.76
CA GLY A 217 11.13 -20.29 -6.35
C GLY A 217 10.20 -19.13 -6.74
N ALA A 218 10.59 -17.90 -6.45
CA ALA A 218 9.77 -16.72 -6.75
C ALA A 218 9.47 -16.62 -8.26
N LYS A 219 10.48 -16.88 -9.11
CA LYS A 219 10.28 -16.94 -10.56
C LYS A 219 9.30 -18.05 -10.96
N ALA A 220 9.41 -19.24 -10.36
CA ALA A 220 8.52 -20.35 -10.65
C ALA A 220 7.06 -20.02 -10.26
N GLU A 221 6.85 -19.42 -9.08
CA GLU A 221 5.52 -18.97 -8.63
C GLU A 221 4.94 -17.87 -9.54
N ALA A 222 5.77 -16.92 -9.95
CA ALA A 222 5.35 -15.86 -10.87
C ALA A 222 5.13 -16.34 -12.31
N GLY A 223 5.74 -17.46 -12.70
CA GLY A 223 5.63 -18.09 -14.02
C GLY A 223 6.72 -17.68 -15.03
N SER A 224 7.24 -16.44 -14.97
CA SER A 224 8.26 -15.96 -15.90
C SER A 224 9.16 -14.87 -15.31
N LYS A 225 10.21 -14.48 -16.04
CA LYS A 225 11.09 -13.37 -15.61
C LYS A 225 10.38 -12.02 -15.81
N GLU A 226 9.57 -11.93 -16.84
CA GLU A 226 8.76 -10.78 -17.23
C GLU A 226 7.69 -10.54 -16.15
N ALA A 227 7.04 -11.60 -15.66
CA ALA A 227 6.12 -11.54 -14.52
C ALA A 227 6.82 -11.09 -13.23
N MET A 228 8.07 -11.50 -13.00
CA MET A 228 8.88 -10.98 -11.88
C MET A 228 9.23 -9.49 -12.06
N LYS A 229 9.46 -9.03 -13.29
CA LYS A 229 9.73 -7.62 -13.58
C LYS A 229 8.47 -6.78 -13.34
N ALA A 230 7.31 -7.25 -13.80
CA ALA A 230 6.01 -6.66 -13.50
C ALA A 230 5.73 -6.62 -11.99
N ALA A 231 6.07 -7.69 -11.25
CA ALA A 231 5.97 -7.71 -9.79
C ALA A 231 6.84 -6.63 -9.13
N ALA A 232 8.10 -6.47 -9.55
CA ALA A 232 8.98 -5.42 -9.03
C ALA A 232 8.48 -4.00 -9.35
N VAL A 233 7.91 -3.79 -10.55
CA VAL A 233 7.34 -2.49 -10.94
C VAL A 233 6.05 -2.18 -10.17
N LEU A 234 5.20 -3.18 -9.91
CA LEU A 234 4.01 -3.04 -9.06
C LEU A 234 4.40 -2.52 -7.66
N VAL A 235 5.46 -3.07 -7.06
CA VAL A 235 5.97 -2.59 -5.76
C VAL A 235 6.40 -1.12 -5.83
N VAL A 236 7.08 -0.72 -6.91
CA VAL A 236 7.49 0.68 -7.12
C VAL A 236 6.27 1.60 -7.23
N ALA A 237 5.25 1.21 -8.00
CA ALA A 237 4.02 1.98 -8.18
C ALA A 237 3.27 2.14 -6.83
N GLN A 238 3.01 1.03 -6.13
CA GLN A 238 2.34 1.03 -4.82
C GLN A 238 3.12 1.84 -3.76
N THR A 239 4.45 1.75 -3.75
CA THR A 239 5.29 2.53 -2.83
C THR A 239 5.24 4.02 -3.17
N ASN A 240 5.28 4.38 -4.46
CA ASN A 240 5.18 5.77 -4.88
C ASN A 240 3.79 6.36 -4.60
N GLU A 241 2.72 5.58 -4.78
CA GLU A 241 1.37 5.95 -4.36
C GLU A 241 1.34 6.26 -2.86
N ALA A 242 1.87 5.35 -2.01
CA ALA A 242 1.91 5.55 -0.57
C ALA A 242 2.70 6.78 -0.13
N LEU A 243 3.86 7.02 -0.75
CA LEU A 243 4.68 8.21 -0.49
C LEU A 243 3.95 9.50 -0.92
N SER A 244 3.31 9.47 -2.09
CA SER A 244 2.59 10.62 -2.66
C SER A 244 1.38 10.99 -1.80
N ASN A 245 0.53 10.00 -1.52
CA ASN A 245 -0.63 10.12 -0.64
C ASN A 245 -0.24 10.74 0.70
N SER A 246 0.86 10.28 1.31
CA SER A 246 1.33 10.76 2.61
C SER A 246 2.02 12.14 2.58
N GLY A 247 2.02 12.84 1.44
CA GLY A 247 2.66 14.15 1.29
C GLY A 247 4.19 14.10 1.44
N ILE A 248 4.81 12.96 1.16
CA ILE A 248 6.26 12.77 1.26
C ILE A 248 6.90 13.13 -0.08
N ARG A 249 7.80 14.12 -0.09
CA ARG A 249 8.52 14.57 -1.30
C ARG A 249 9.68 13.63 -1.68
N ALA A 250 9.42 12.34 -1.70
CA ALA A 250 10.33 11.28 -2.14
C ALA A 250 9.64 10.38 -3.18
N THR A 251 10.42 9.71 -4.02
CA THR A 251 9.96 8.67 -4.93
C THR A 251 10.98 7.55 -4.99
N VAL A 252 10.52 6.30 -5.07
CA VAL A 252 11.34 5.16 -5.42
C VAL A 252 11.42 4.99 -6.94
N ARG A 253 12.54 4.46 -7.42
CA ARG A 253 12.84 4.23 -8.84
C ARG A 253 13.30 2.80 -9.02
N TYR A 254 12.72 2.08 -9.97
CA TYR A 254 13.21 0.77 -10.37
C TYR A 254 14.66 0.85 -10.90
N ARG A 255 15.58 0.05 -10.34
CA ARG A 255 17.00 -0.02 -10.72
C ARG A 255 17.42 -1.35 -11.33
N GLY A 256 16.46 -2.21 -11.65
CA GLY A 256 16.70 -3.51 -12.28
C GLY A 256 16.29 -4.68 -11.42
N LEU A 257 16.24 -5.84 -12.07
CA LEU A 257 15.88 -7.12 -11.50
C LEU A 257 16.99 -8.13 -11.79
N VAL A 258 17.44 -8.87 -10.78
CA VAL A 258 18.50 -9.88 -10.93
C VAL A 258 18.15 -11.17 -10.18
N LYS A 259 18.49 -12.32 -10.77
CA LYS A 259 18.39 -13.61 -10.08
C LYS A 259 19.37 -13.63 -8.91
N ALA A 260 18.87 -13.85 -7.70
CA ALA A 260 19.69 -14.04 -6.51
C ALA A 260 20.41 -15.41 -6.58
N ARG A 261 21.68 -15.44 -6.17
CA ARG A 261 22.46 -16.68 -6.02
C ARG A 261 22.33 -17.14 -4.57
N GLY A 262 21.64 -18.25 -4.35
CA GLY A 262 21.37 -18.79 -3.01
C GLY A 262 20.00 -19.43 -2.95
N LYS A 263 19.68 -19.99 -1.78
CA LYS A 263 18.36 -20.55 -1.44
C LYS A 263 17.77 -19.77 -0.26
N GLU A 264 16.45 -19.62 -0.26
CA GLU A 264 15.68 -19.04 0.85
C GLU A 264 15.92 -19.83 2.14
N SER A 265 16.01 -19.16 3.30
CA SER A 265 15.95 -19.87 4.59
C SER A 265 14.56 -20.35 4.94
N LYS A 266 13.51 -19.84 4.30
CA LYS A 266 12.14 -19.86 4.82
C LYS A 266 12.04 -19.08 6.15
N ASP A 267 12.77 -17.98 6.24
CA ASP A 267 12.74 -17.02 7.35
C ASP A 267 13.04 -15.67 6.73
N ALA A 268 12.04 -14.78 6.74
CA ALA A 268 12.09 -13.53 6.03
C ALA A 268 13.10 -12.54 6.65
N VAL A 269 13.17 -12.47 7.99
CA VAL A 269 14.17 -11.66 8.71
C VAL A 269 15.57 -12.12 8.37
N LYS A 270 15.81 -13.42 8.44
CA LYS A 270 17.12 -14.01 8.17
C LYS A 270 17.54 -13.74 6.73
N ASP A 271 16.63 -13.88 5.78
CA ASP A 271 16.90 -13.59 4.37
C ASP A 271 17.10 -12.08 4.13
N ALA A 272 16.42 -11.18 4.85
CA ALA A 272 16.68 -9.74 4.80
C ALA A 272 18.10 -9.39 5.29
N PHE A 273 18.57 -10.03 6.36
CA PHE A 273 19.96 -9.89 6.80
C PHE A 273 20.96 -10.40 5.76
N ARG A 274 20.70 -11.55 5.13
CA ARG A 274 21.54 -12.10 4.06
C ARG A 274 21.58 -11.20 2.83
N VAL A 275 20.43 -10.61 2.47
CA VAL A 275 20.38 -9.60 1.40
C VAL A 275 21.24 -8.40 1.76
N GLY A 276 21.21 -7.92 3.00
CA GLY A 276 21.95 -6.75 3.46
C GLY A 276 23.45 -6.95 3.67
N ARG A 277 23.91 -8.18 3.94
CA ARG A 277 25.30 -8.51 4.30
C ARG A 277 26.07 -9.08 3.11
N PRO A 278 27.20 -8.47 2.71
CA PRO A 278 28.06 -9.08 1.70
C PRO A 278 28.95 -10.18 2.30
N ARG A 279 29.24 -11.19 1.49
CA ARG A 279 30.20 -12.29 1.75
C ARG A 279 29.78 -13.21 2.90
N ASP A 280 28.49 -13.42 3.09
CA ASP A 280 27.98 -14.42 4.04
C ASP A 280 27.61 -15.76 3.37
N GLY A 281 27.86 -15.88 2.05
CA GLY A 281 27.56 -17.06 1.25
C GLY A 281 26.13 -17.10 0.72
N HIS A 282 25.29 -16.11 1.04
CA HIS A 282 23.88 -16.07 0.66
C HIS A 282 23.55 -14.76 -0.06
N PHE A 283 23.03 -14.84 -1.29
CA PHE A 283 22.58 -13.67 -2.06
C PHE A 283 23.65 -12.58 -2.28
N ASP A 284 24.93 -12.90 -2.08
CA ASP A 284 26.07 -11.98 -2.18
C ASP A 284 26.13 -11.19 -3.50
N ASN A 285 25.61 -11.77 -4.59
CA ASN A 285 25.54 -11.10 -5.87
C ASN A 285 24.66 -9.85 -5.86
N LEU A 286 23.68 -9.76 -4.96
CA LEU A 286 22.78 -8.63 -4.86
C LEU A 286 23.54 -7.38 -4.40
N GLN A 287 24.42 -7.46 -3.41
CA GLN A 287 25.23 -6.31 -2.97
C GLN A 287 26.22 -5.83 -4.04
N ARG A 288 26.69 -6.72 -4.93
CA ARG A 288 27.49 -6.32 -6.09
C ARG A 288 26.66 -5.57 -7.13
N VAL A 289 25.48 -6.10 -7.46
CA VAL A 289 24.58 -5.49 -8.46
C VAL A 289 24.02 -4.16 -7.95
N ARG A 290 23.75 -4.06 -6.65
CA ARG A 290 23.37 -2.84 -5.95
C ARG A 290 24.29 -1.66 -6.30
N ARG A 291 25.61 -1.87 -6.15
CA ARG A 291 26.64 -0.87 -6.48
C ARG A 291 26.63 -0.52 -7.97
N LYS A 292 26.55 -1.53 -8.84
CA LYS A 292 26.55 -1.35 -10.30
C LYS A 292 25.31 -0.60 -10.82
N LYS A 293 24.17 -0.73 -10.16
CA LYS A 293 22.87 -0.21 -10.63
C LYS A 293 22.37 1.01 -9.87
N GLY A 294 23.09 1.48 -8.83
CA GLY A 294 22.64 2.58 -7.99
C GLY A 294 21.39 2.25 -7.18
N GLY A 295 21.32 1.03 -6.63
CA GLY A 295 20.23 0.58 -5.76
C GLY A 295 20.45 1.03 -4.33
N ASP A 296 19.88 2.17 -3.94
CA ASP A 296 19.88 2.60 -2.54
C ASP A 296 19.28 1.50 -1.65
N ILE A 297 18.12 0.93 -2.02
CA ILE A 297 17.50 -0.22 -1.37
C ILE A 297 17.67 -1.48 -2.23
N VAL A 298 17.86 -2.64 -1.60
CA VAL A 298 17.79 -3.97 -2.23
C VAL A 298 16.59 -4.72 -1.67
N HIS A 299 15.64 -5.07 -2.53
CA HIS A 299 14.44 -5.81 -2.14
C HIS A 299 14.43 -7.19 -2.83
N LEU A 300 14.37 -8.28 -2.08
CA LEU A 300 14.38 -9.65 -2.62
C LEU A 300 12.97 -10.24 -2.63
N LEU A 301 12.50 -10.63 -3.81
CA LEU A 301 11.25 -11.36 -3.98
C LEU A 301 11.49 -12.87 -3.80
N THR A 302 10.71 -13.48 -2.92
CA THR A 302 10.84 -14.89 -2.46
C THR A 302 9.52 -15.64 -2.61
N THR A 303 9.55 -16.95 -2.33
CA THR A 303 8.32 -17.73 -2.03
C THR A 303 7.95 -17.70 -0.56
N GLY A 304 8.89 -17.30 0.32
CA GLY A 304 8.66 -17.11 1.74
C GLY A 304 8.56 -18.41 2.54
N PRO A 305 8.38 -18.32 3.87
CA PRO A 305 8.04 -19.47 4.70
C PRO A 305 6.62 -19.98 4.43
N THR A 306 6.35 -21.22 4.82
CA THR A 306 4.98 -21.76 4.89
C THR A 306 4.21 -21.30 6.12
N THR A 307 4.84 -20.54 7.03
CA THR A 307 4.35 -20.19 8.37
C THR A 307 3.65 -18.82 8.44
N GLY A 308 3.02 -18.36 7.36
CA GLY A 308 2.23 -17.10 7.37
C GLY A 308 2.99 -15.80 7.10
N ILE A 309 4.24 -15.65 7.57
CA ILE A 309 5.02 -14.41 7.41
C ILE A 309 5.28 -14.07 5.94
N CYS A 310 4.80 -12.90 5.50
CA CYS A 310 4.85 -12.45 4.12
C CYS A 310 6.07 -11.56 3.78
N GLY A 311 6.75 -11.00 4.77
CA GLY A 311 7.83 -10.03 4.57
C GLY A 311 8.87 -9.99 5.70
N GLY A 312 9.93 -9.23 5.48
CA GLY A 312 10.98 -8.96 6.46
C GLY A 312 11.87 -7.79 6.05
N GLY A 313 11.93 -6.75 6.87
CA GLY A 313 12.56 -5.48 6.56
C GLY A 313 13.59 -5.05 7.61
N LEU A 314 14.79 -4.67 7.16
CA LEU A 314 15.77 -4.05 8.04
C LEU A 314 15.43 -2.57 8.26
N ILE A 315 15.48 -2.15 9.52
CA ILE A 315 15.15 -0.77 9.93
C ILE A 315 16.37 -0.05 10.53
N PRO A 316 16.62 1.23 10.18
CA PRO A 316 17.58 2.04 10.92
C PRO A 316 16.98 2.50 12.26
N LEU A 317 17.69 2.29 13.37
CA LEU A 317 17.24 2.69 14.72
C LEU A 317 16.84 4.16 14.84
N THR A 318 17.55 5.02 14.12
CA THR A 318 17.24 6.45 13.99
C THR A 318 17.61 6.90 12.58
N PRO A 319 17.07 8.02 12.08
CA PRO A 319 17.48 8.57 10.80
C PRO A 319 19.00 8.75 10.69
N ARG A 320 19.69 9.11 11.77
CA ARG A 320 21.17 9.28 11.77
C ARG A 320 21.92 7.97 11.57
N GLN A 321 21.31 6.84 11.92
CA GLN A 321 21.86 5.49 11.79
C GLN A 321 21.43 4.79 10.49
N ALA A 322 20.76 5.51 9.58
CA ALA A 322 20.54 5.07 8.20
C ALA A 322 21.87 4.64 7.57
N SER A 323 21.95 3.39 7.13
CA SER A 323 23.13 2.81 6.51
C SER A 323 22.76 1.85 5.39
N PRO A 324 23.66 1.55 4.44
CA PRO A 324 23.38 0.61 3.37
C PRO A 324 22.89 -0.77 3.86
N LEU A 325 23.29 -1.21 5.05
CA LEU A 325 22.79 -2.46 5.64
C LEU A 325 21.28 -2.41 5.90
N ALA A 326 20.77 -1.28 6.39
CA ALA A 326 19.34 -1.08 6.66
C ALA A 326 18.50 -0.86 5.38
N GLY A 327 19.11 -0.83 4.20
CA GLY A 327 18.42 -0.75 2.91
C GLY A 327 18.20 -2.13 2.29
N ALA A 328 17.75 -3.11 3.09
CA ALA A 328 17.53 -4.48 2.66
C ALA A 328 16.21 -5.01 3.20
N SER A 329 15.45 -5.67 2.33
CA SER A 329 14.13 -6.24 2.65
C SER A 329 13.81 -7.43 1.77
N VAL A 330 12.85 -8.26 2.19
CA VAL A 330 12.32 -9.39 1.42
C VAL A 330 10.81 -9.45 1.47
N THR A 331 10.16 -9.95 0.42
CA THR A 331 8.71 -10.19 0.42
C THR A 331 8.36 -11.41 -0.45
N ARG A 332 7.38 -12.18 0.03
CA ARG A 332 6.78 -13.27 -0.74
C ARG A 332 5.96 -12.71 -1.90
N VAL A 333 6.16 -13.24 -3.11
CA VAL A 333 5.49 -12.74 -4.33
C VAL A 333 3.95 -12.82 -4.24
N GLY A 334 3.41 -13.87 -3.61
CA GLY A 334 1.98 -13.99 -3.33
C GLY A 334 1.40 -12.89 -2.43
N CYS A 335 2.23 -12.21 -1.64
CA CYS A 335 1.76 -11.20 -0.67
C CYS A 335 1.79 -9.75 -1.19
N LEU A 336 2.24 -9.54 -2.44
CA LEU A 336 2.29 -8.20 -3.03
C LEU A 336 0.94 -7.45 -3.08
N PRO A 337 -0.22 -8.12 -3.29
CA PRO A 337 -1.52 -7.44 -3.24
C PRO A 337 -1.82 -6.80 -1.87
N TYR A 338 -1.21 -7.28 -0.77
CA TYR A 338 -1.42 -6.77 0.59
C TYR A 338 -0.49 -5.61 0.97
N LEU A 339 0.21 -4.98 0.01
CA LEU A 339 1.19 -3.91 0.23
C LEU A 339 2.39 -4.29 1.13
N VAL A 340 2.66 -5.58 1.34
CA VAL A 340 3.76 -6.04 2.23
C VAL A 340 5.12 -5.52 1.74
N ALA A 341 5.41 -5.55 0.44
CA ALA A 341 6.68 -5.01 -0.04
C ALA A 341 6.83 -3.49 0.21
N THR A 342 5.72 -2.75 0.17
CA THR A 342 5.67 -1.32 0.52
C THR A 342 5.91 -1.12 2.02
N HIS A 343 5.37 -2.01 2.85
CA HIS A 343 5.63 -2.08 4.30
C HIS A 343 7.13 -2.28 4.58
N GLU A 344 7.76 -3.25 3.94
CA GLU A 344 9.20 -3.51 4.14
C GLU A 344 10.10 -2.37 3.68
N ILE A 345 9.74 -1.72 2.58
CA ILE A 345 10.44 -0.51 2.14
C ILE A 345 10.20 0.63 3.14
N GLY A 346 9.03 0.69 3.78
CA GLY A 346 8.74 1.55 4.93
C GLY A 346 9.72 1.36 6.09
N HIS A 347 10.01 0.11 6.48
CA HIS A 347 11.06 -0.22 7.46
C HIS A 347 12.43 0.29 7.02
N ASN A 348 12.82 0.10 5.76
CA ASN A 348 14.09 0.62 5.24
C ASN A 348 14.17 2.17 5.30
N LEU A 349 13.03 2.85 5.34
CA LEU A 349 12.88 4.31 5.50
C LEU A 349 12.68 4.75 6.97
N GLY A 350 12.76 3.83 7.94
CA GLY A 350 12.69 4.12 9.37
C GLY A 350 11.28 4.19 9.94
N ALA A 351 10.26 3.87 9.16
CA ALA A 351 8.90 3.67 9.67
C ALA A 351 8.84 2.35 10.45
N ASP A 352 8.08 2.31 11.52
CA ASP A 352 7.94 1.16 12.41
C ASP A 352 6.45 0.92 12.69
N HIS A 353 6.14 -0.22 13.29
CA HIS A 353 4.78 -0.62 13.61
C HIS A 353 4.13 0.30 14.66
N PHE A 354 2.82 0.16 14.77
CA PHE A 354 2.00 0.77 15.82
C PHE A 354 2.22 0.08 17.18
N SER A 355 1.62 0.62 18.25
CA SER A 355 1.73 0.04 19.59
C SER A 355 0.54 -0.87 19.86
N TYR A 356 0.77 -2.18 19.96
CA TYR A 356 -0.28 -3.18 20.22
C TYR A 356 0.30 -4.43 20.89
N PRO A 357 -0.47 -5.17 21.70
CA PRO A 357 -0.02 -6.45 22.25
C PRO A 357 0.48 -7.40 21.16
N GLY A 358 1.63 -8.06 21.38
CA GLY A 358 2.25 -8.96 20.40
C GLY A 358 2.99 -8.26 19.25
N VAL A 359 2.80 -6.95 19.06
CA VAL A 359 3.46 -6.18 18.00
C VAL A 359 4.78 -5.61 18.49
N THR A 360 5.85 -6.05 17.86
CA THR A 360 7.21 -5.62 18.18
C THR A 360 7.61 -4.40 17.37
N ARG A 361 8.52 -3.59 17.95
CA ARG A 361 9.05 -2.36 17.38
C ARG A 361 10.56 -2.31 17.59
N ALA A 362 11.28 -1.74 16.63
CA ALA A 362 12.75 -1.69 16.62
C ALA A 362 13.32 -0.27 16.56
N SER A 363 12.54 0.70 16.08
CA SER A 363 12.93 2.10 16.03
C SER A 363 13.13 2.68 17.42
N ARG A 364 14.19 3.49 17.57
CA ARG A 364 14.42 4.33 18.76
C ARG A 364 13.79 5.71 18.62
N VAL A 365 13.07 5.96 17.54
CA VAL A 365 12.31 7.19 17.32
C VAL A 365 10.90 6.98 17.84
N PRO A 366 10.50 7.63 18.95
CA PRO A 366 9.23 7.34 19.61
C PRO A 366 8.01 7.53 18.69
N TYR A 367 8.08 8.49 17.77
CA TYR A 367 6.98 8.84 16.87
C TYR A 367 6.94 8.06 15.55
N ALA A 368 7.87 7.14 15.31
CA ALA A 368 7.96 6.41 14.05
C ALA A 368 6.89 5.31 13.91
N ARG A 369 5.69 5.46 14.48
CA ARG A 369 4.71 4.38 14.61
C ARG A 369 3.64 4.42 13.53
N GLY A 370 3.24 3.24 13.08
CA GLY A 370 2.06 3.03 12.23
C GLY A 370 0.75 3.32 12.95
N PHE A 371 -0.36 3.11 12.24
CA PHE A 371 -1.72 3.37 12.71
C PHE A 371 -2.70 2.28 12.25
N ALA A 372 -3.72 2.03 13.08
CA ALA A 372 -4.89 1.21 12.77
C ALA A 372 -6.16 1.95 13.21
N ASN A 373 -7.20 1.93 12.38
CA ASN A 373 -8.53 2.46 12.70
C ASN A 373 -9.60 1.38 12.42
N PRO A 374 -9.83 0.46 13.37
CA PRO A 374 -10.85 -0.58 13.23
C PRO A 374 -12.26 -0.02 12.97
N ALA A 375 -12.61 1.15 13.52
CA ALA A 375 -13.90 1.79 13.30
C ALA A 375 -14.06 2.36 11.88
N GLY A 376 -12.94 2.72 11.24
CA GLY A 376 -12.89 3.18 9.85
C GLY A 376 -12.66 2.06 8.83
N ASN A 377 -12.51 0.80 9.26
CA ASN A 377 -12.17 -0.34 8.41
C ASN A 377 -10.82 -0.20 7.67
N TYR A 378 -9.81 0.44 8.28
CA TYR A 378 -8.48 0.50 7.65
C TYR A 378 -7.30 0.47 8.63
N ILE A 379 -6.15 0.10 8.06
CA ILE A 379 -4.84 0.20 8.68
C ILE A 379 -3.89 0.94 7.73
N SER A 380 -2.97 1.72 8.29
CA SER A 380 -1.89 2.34 7.51
C SER A 380 -0.93 1.29 6.94
N VAL A 381 -0.01 1.68 6.06
CA VAL A 381 1.03 0.80 5.49
C VAL A 381 1.76 -0.01 6.57
N MET A 382 2.12 0.61 7.71
CA MET A 382 2.83 -0.05 8.81
C MET A 382 1.91 -0.70 9.86
N GLY A 383 0.60 -0.76 9.60
CA GLY A 383 -0.35 -1.41 10.49
C GLY A 383 -0.44 -2.92 10.25
N TYR A 384 -0.95 -3.63 11.25
CA TYR A 384 -1.38 -5.02 11.18
C TYR A 384 -2.89 -5.13 11.38
N TYR A 385 -3.47 -6.23 10.93
CA TYR A 385 -4.92 -6.45 10.99
C TYR A 385 -5.41 -6.84 12.39
N ASP A 386 -4.54 -7.23 13.33
CA ASP A 386 -4.91 -7.70 14.68
C ASP A 386 -5.91 -6.78 15.40
N PRO A 387 -5.76 -5.44 15.43
CA PRO A 387 -6.73 -4.56 16.08
C PRO A 387 -8.12 -4.59 15.42
N CYS A 388 -8.17 -4.87 14.12
CA CYS A 388 -9.44 -5.04 13.42
C CYS A 388 -10.06 -6.39 13.75
N VAL A 389 -9.27 -7.46 13.75
CA VAL A 389 -9.72 -8.81 14.12
C VAL A 389 -10.25 -8.83 15.56
N ASP A 390 -9.53 -8.23 16.50
CA ASP A 390 -9.94 -8.14 17.91
C ASP A 390 -11.19 -7.26 18.11
N ALA A 391 -11.46 -6.36 17.16
CA ALA A 391 -12.71 -5.59 17.09
C ALA A 391 -13.84 -6.31 16.33
N GLY A 392 -13.64 -7.56 15.88
CA GLY A 392 -14.61 -8.32 15.09
C GLY A 392 -14.76 -7.83 13.64
N ASN A 393 -13.77 -7.10 13.12
CA ASN A 393 -13.79 -6.50 11.80
C ASN A 393 -12.77 -7.17 10.86
N TYR A 394 -13.28 -8.02 9.97
CA TYR A 394 -12.48 -8.76 8.98
C TYR A 394 -12.40 -8.05 7.62
N SER A 395 -13.09 -6.91 7.47
CA SER A 395 -13.13 -6.10 6.24
C SER A 395 -12.04 -5.02 6.17
N CYS A 396 -11.20 -4.90 7.20
CA CYS A 396 -10.15 -3.90 7.24
C CYS A 396 -9.23 -4.01 6.02
N VAL A 397 -8.93 -2.84 5.42
CA VAL A 397 -7.98 -2.74 4.30
C VAL A 397 -6.69 -2.03 4.72
N ARG A 398 -5.55 -2.52 4.24
CA ARG A 398 -4.31 -1.76 4.30
C ARG A 398 -4.33 -0.69 3.22
N ILE A 399 -4.46 0.56 3.62
CA ILE A 399 -4.48 1.70 2.70
C ILE A 399 -3.05 2.12 2.34
N PRO A 400 -2.80 2.64 1.13
CA PRO A 400 -1.50 3.15 0.70
C PRO A 400 -1.25 4.53 1.31
N TRP A 401 -1.18 4.59 2.65
CA TRP A 401 -0.91 5.77 3.46
C TRP A 401 -0.02 5.40 4.64
N PHE A 402 1.01 6.19 4.88
CA PHE A 402 1.75 6.17 6.14
C PHE A 402 1.02 7.03 7.17
N SER A 403 1.12 6.66 8.44
CA SER A 403 0.50 7.39 9.55
C SER A 403 0.98 8.84 9.62
N SER A 404 0.08 9.72 10.08
CA SER A 404 0.35 11.14 10.26
C SER A 404 -0.72 11.79 11.15
N PRO A 405 -0.34 12.61 12.14
CA PRO A 405 -1.29 13.39 12.95
C PRO A 405 -1.94 14.55 12.18
N THR A 406 -1.40 14.92 11.01
CA THR A 406 -1.87 16.08 10.23
C THR A 406 -2.62 15.70 8.96
N ASN A 407 -2.44 14.48 8.45
CA ASN A 407 -3.17 14.01 7.28
C ASN A 407 -4.46 13.29 7.71
N THR A 408 -5.44 13.28 6.82
CA THR A 408 -6.69 12.53 7.00
C THR A 408 -6.94 11.63 5.80
N TYR A 409 -7.66 10.53 6.01
CA TYR A 409 -8.14 9.64 4.97
C TYR A 409 -9.66 9.67 4.94
N GLY A 410 -10.28 10.21 3.90
CA GLY A 410 -11.75 10.31 3.89
C GLY A 410 -12.32 11.17 5.02
N GLY A 411 -11.56 12.18 5.47
CA GLY A 411 -11.87 12.97 6.67
C GLY A 411 -11.62 12.24 8.01
N GLN A 412 -11.28 10.94 7.98
CA GLN A 412 -10.95 10.15 9.16
C GLN A 412 -9.46 10.30 9.55
N PRO A 413 -9.11 10.12 10.84
CA PRO A 413 -7.74 10.31 11.33
C PRO A 413 -6.74 9.31 10.73
N LEU A 414 -5.46 9.70 10.59
CA LEU A 414 -4.35 8.79 10.27
C LEU A 414 -3.36 8.62 11.43
N ALA A 415 -3.79 8.96 12.64
CA ALA A 415 -3.05 8.81 13.87
C ALA A 415 -3.99 8.86 15.08
N ASP A 416 -3.58 8.25 16.18
CA ASP A 416 -4.21 8.34 17.50
C ASP A 416 -3.54 9.39 18.40
N ASN A 417 -2.29 9.75 18.13
CA ASN A 417 -1.51 10.77 18.84
C ASN A 417 -0.26 11.16 18.03
N ASP A 418 0.51 12.12 18.54
CA ASP A 418 1.74 12.63 17.92
C ASP A 418 2.88 11.60 17.77
N ASN A 419 2.79 10.45 18.46
CA ASN A 419 3.75 9.36 18.26
C ASN A 419 3.41 8.47 17.06
N THR A 420 2.31 8.74 16.37
CA THR A 420 1.85 7.96 15.22
C THR A 420 2.11 8.75 13.93
N ASP A 421 3.40 8.89 13.59
CA ASP A 421 3.89 9.75 12.53
C ASP A 421 5.03 9.11 11.73
N ASN A 422 4.71 8.02 11.02
CA ASN A 422 5.61 7.43 10.01
C ASN A 422 6.01 8.47 8.94
N THR A 423 5.09 9.38 8.59
CA THR A 423 5.31 10.41 7.59
C THR A 423 6.52 11.28 7.95
N ARG A 424 6.64 11.72 9.21
CA ARG A 424 7.77 12.52 9.70
C ARG A 424 9.09 11.77 9.69
N VAL A 425 9.12 10.51 10.15
CA VAL A 425 10.39 9.75 10.17
C VAL A 425 10.88 9.45 8.75
N ILE A 426 9.99 9.12 7.82
CA ILE A 426 10.36 8.88 6.42
C ILE A 426 10.94 10.16 5.78
N LYS A 427 10.32 11.33 6.02
CA LYS A 427 10.84 12.62 5.54
C LYS A 427 12.28 12.90 6.02
N GLN A 428 12.64 12.43 7.22
CA GLN A 428 14.00 12.60 7.78
C GLN A 428 15.00 11.57 7.26
N THR A 429 14.55 10.34 6.99
CA THR A 429 15.41 9.21 6.61
C THR A 429 15.63 9.11 5.10
N ALA A 430 14.61 9.39 4.28
CA ALA A 430 14.68 9.29 2.82
C ALA A 430 15.88 10.03 2.18
N PRO A 431 16.24 11.28 2.57
CA PRO A 431 17.41 11.97 2.03
C PRO A 431 18.75 11.30 2.33
N ARG A 432 18.81 10.42 3.34
CA ARG A 432 20.00 9.66 3.74
C ARG A 432 20.05 8.33 3.02
N VAL A 433 18.91 7.65 2.89
CA VAL A 433 18.75 6.41 2.12
C VAL A 433 19.13 6.63 0.66
N ALA A 434 18.72 7.76 0.06
CA ALA A 434 19.09 8.17 -1.31
C ALA A 434 20.61 8.43 -1.54
N ARG A 435 21.46 8.03 -0.60
CA ARG A 435 22.92 8.16 -0.63
C ARG A 435 23.64 6.85 -0.29
N TYR A 436 22.92 5.74 -0.18
CA TYR A 436 23.53 4.46 0.20
C TYR A 436 24.51 3.94 -0.86
N VAL A 437 24.40 4.37 -2.12
CA VAL A 437 25.26 3.95 -3.23
C VAL A 437 25.84 5.14 -3.99
N ARG A 438 26.34 6.16 -3.27
CA ARG A 438 27.09 7.26 -3.90
C ARG A 438 28.56 6.92 -4.09
#